data_AF-A0A2E8YUG3-F1
#
_entry.id   AF-A0A2E8YUG3-F1
#
_cell.length_a   1.000
_cell.length_b   1.000
_cell.length_c   1.000
_cell.angle_alpha   90.00
_cell.angle_beta   90.00
_cell.angle_gamma   90.00
#
_symmetry.space_group_name_H-M   'P 1'
#
loop_
_entity.id
_entity.type
_entity.pdbx_description
1 polymer ?
#
loop_
_entity_poly.entity_id
_entity_poly.type
_entity_poly.pdbx_seq_one_letter_code
_entity_poly.pdbx_strand_id
1 'polypeptide(L)'
;MREALLTCDNEPTPVGLVAAVRAAAEVKKQAALTEAYAVLEWVAARQLPEDRAAEEWADDHLDQMTKDRFGSQALHLAGPGAPVVEEDETYEIAAALGLSRQSGSRYVGELIEL
;
A
#
# COMPACT_ATOMS: atom_id res chain seq x y z
N MET A 1 1.33 -33.60 54.95
CA MET A 1 1.08 -33.61 53.50
C MET A 1 1.75 -32.38 52.91
N ARG A 2 2.82 -32.55 52.14
CA ARG A 2 3.47 -31.45 51.41
C ARG A 2 2.77 -31.32 50.06
N GLU A 3 2.08 -30.20 49.85
CA GLU A 3 1.63 -29.79 48.53
C GLU A 3 2.86 -29.51 47.66
N ALA A 4 3.16 -30.41 46.74
CA ALA A 4 4.08 -30.13 45.66
C ALA A 4 3.35 -29.21 44.68
N LEU A 5 3.60 -27.92 44.79
CA LEU A 5 3.25 -26.95 43.75
C LEU A 5 3.89 -27.43 42.45
N LEU A 6 3.07 -27.89 41.50
CA LEU A 6 3.46 -28.01 40.09
C LEU A 6 3.81 -26.61 39.62
N THR A 7 5.08 -26.24 39.75
CA THR A 7 5.65 -25.14 38.99
C THR A 7 5.67 -25.63 37.56
N CYS A 8 4.64 -25.29 36.78
CA CYS A 8 4.70 -25.42 35.33
C CYS A 8 5.95 -24.62 34.93
N ASP A 9 6.99 -25.32 34.48
CA ASP A 9 8.17 -24.69 33.91
C ASP A 9 7.67 -23.81 32.75
N ASN A 10 7.62 -22.50 33.00
CA ASN A 10 7.23 -21.48 32.01
C ASN A 10 8.36 -21.24 31.00
N GLU A 11 9.33 -22.16 30.91
CA GLU A 11 10.40 -22.07 29.94
C GLU A 11 9.85 -22.32 28.55
N PRO A 12 10.14 -21.44 27.56
CA PRO A 12 9.66 -21.63 26.21
C PRO A 12 10.20 -22.94 25.63
N THR A 13 9.32 -23.91 25.39
CA THR A 13 9.71 -25.12 24.66
C THR A 13 9.99 -24.77 23.19
N PRO A 14 10.88 -25.49 22.49
CA PRO A 14 11.13 -25.27 21.06
C PRO A 14 9.83 -25.30 20.22
N VAL A 15 8.89 -26.18 20.55
CA VAL A 15 7.57 -26.24 19.89
C VAL A 15 6.74 -24.99 20.21
N GLY A 16 6.74 -24.53 21.46
CA GLY A 16 6.06 -23.29 21.86
C GLY A 16 6.63 -22.04 21.16
N LEU A 17 7.95 -21.98 20.94
CA LEU A 17 8.60 -20.90 20.19
C LEU A 17 8.19 -20.91 18.71
N VAL A 18 8.14 -22.09 18.06
CA VAL A 18 7.65 -22.19 16.67
C VAL A 18 6.18 -21.80 16.57
N ALA A 19 5.35 -22.21 17.53
CA ALA A 19 3.94 -21.79 17.58
C ALA A 19 3.81 -20.27 17.74
N ALA A 20 4.62 -19.64 18.60
CA ALA A 20 4.65 -18.19 18.76
C ALA A 20 5.08 -17.47 17.47
N VAL A 21 6.07 -18.00 16.74
CA VAL A 21 6.48 -17.44 15.43
C VAL A 21 5.33 -17.54 14.41
N ARG A 22 4.62 -18.67 14.35
CA ARG A 22 3.46 -18.82 13.46
C ARG A 22 2.33 -17.86 13.81
N ALA A 23 2.03 -17.69 15.09
CA ALA A 23 1.04 -16.72 15.55
C ALA A 23 1.43 -15.28 15.14
N ALA A 24 2.69 -14.91 15.34
CA ALA A 24 3.19 -13.60 14.91
C ALA A 24 3.16 -13.43 13.38
N ALA A 25 3.44 -14.49 12.62
CA ALA A 25 3.36 -14.46 11.16
C ALA A 25 1.91 -14.26 10.66
N GLU A 26 0.93 -14.90 11.30
CA GLU A 26 -0.48 -14.73 10.94
C GLU A 26 -0.96 -13.29 11.20
N VAL A 27 -0.56 -12.70 12.33
CA VAL A 27 -0.86 -11.29 12.63
C VAL A 27 -0.27 -10.37 11.56
N LYS A 28 0.98 -10.60 11.14
CA LYS A 28 1.62 -9.82 10.07
C LYS A 28 0.88 -9.97 8.74
N LYS A 29 0.46 -11.20 8.40
CA LYS A 29 -0.31 -11.47 7.18
C LYS A 29 -1.64 -10.72 7.19
N GLN A 30 -2.37 -10.77 8.30
CA GLN A 30 -3.65 -10.07 8.41
C GLN A 30 -3.49 -8.55 8.32
N ALA A 31 -2.42 -7.99 8.92
CA ALA A 31 -2.09 -6.58 8.80
C ALA A 31 -1.79 -6.19 7.34
N ALA A 32 -0.98 -6.99 6.63
CA ALA A 32 -0.68 -6.76 5.22
C ALA A 32 -1.92 -6.81 4.32
N LEU A 33 -2.84 -7.76 4.56
CA LEU A 33 -4.11 -7.82 3.83
C LEU A 33 -4.98 -6.59 4.11
N THR A 34 -5.03 -6.14 5.36
CA THR A 34 -5.81 -4.96 5.74
C THR A 34 -5.28 -3.71 5.05
N GLU A 35 -3.95 -3.54 5.01
CA GLU A 35 -3.30 -2.46 4.27
C GLU A 35 -3.61 -2.53 2.77
N ALA A 36 -3.45 -3.70 2.15
CA ALA A 36 -3.73 -3.91 0.73
C ALA A 36 -5.18 -3.56 0.36
N TYR A 37 -6.16 -4.01 1.16
CA TYR A 37 -7.56 -3.65 0.92
C TYR A 37 -7.81 -2.16 1.06
N ALA A 38 -7.24 -1.50 2.07
CA ALA A 38 -7.39 -0.06 2.25
C ALA A 38 -6.79 0.72 1.07
N VAL A 39 -5.65 0.27 0.54
CA VAL A 39 -5.02 0.87 -0.65
C VAL A 39 -5.93 0.69 -1.88
N LEU A 40 -6.49 -0.50 -2.10
CA LEU A 40 -7.38 -0.75 -3.24
C LEU A 40 -8.69 0.05 -3.14
N GLU A 41 -9.27 0.16 -1.94
CA GLU A 41 -10.43 1.03 -1.70
C GLU A 41 -10.10 2.51 -1.97
N TRP A 42 -8.92 2.96 -1.55
CA TRP A 42 -8.44 4.30 -1.85
C TRP A 42 -8.29 4.53 -3.36
N VAL A 43 -7.70 3.57 -4.10
CA VAL A 43 -7.58 3.67 -5.57
C VAL A 43 -8.97 3.82 -6.19
N ALA A 44 -9.93 2.98 -5.80
CA ALA A 44 -11.29 3.05 -6.33
C ALA A 44 -11.99 4.38 -6.02
N ALA A 45 -11.70 4.97 -4.86
CA ALA A 45 -12.29 6.25 -4.45
C ALA A 45 -11.63 7.48 -5.11
N ARG A 46 -10.36 7.38 -5.51
CA ARG A 46 -9.56 8.50 -6.03
C ARG A 46 -9.26 8.41 -7.52
N GLN A 47 -9.63 7.30 -8.17
CA GLN A 47 -9.44 7.12 -9.61
C GLN A 47 -10.16 8.23 -10.38
N LEU A 48 -9.40 8.90 -11.24
CA LEU A 48 -9.88 9.91 -12.18
C LEU A 48 -10.59 9.25 -13.38
N PRO A 49 -11.57 9.94 -13.99
CA PRO A 49 -12.19 9.48 -15.23
C PRO A 49 -11.16 9.28 -16.35
N GLU A 50 -11.37 8.27 -17.21
CA GLU A 50 -10.47 7.95 -18.33
C GLU A 50 -10.24 9.14 -19.27
N ASP A 51 -11.26 9.98 -19.46
CA ASP A 51 -11.20 11.17 -20.31
C ASP A 51 -10.16 12.19 -19.81
N ARG A 52 -10.04 12.36 -18.48
CA ARG A 52 -9.09 13.30 -17.86
C ARG A 52 -7.65 12.81 -18.00
N ALA A 53 -7.45 11.49 -18.01
CA ALA A 53 -6.16 10.89 -18.29
C ALA A 53 -5.74 11.08 -19.75
N ALA A 54 -6.68 10.95 -20.68
CA ALA A 54 -6.42 11.16 -22.10
C ALA A 54 -6.09 12.63 -22.44
N GLU A 55 -6.77 13.58 -21.81
CA GLU A 55 -6.53 15.03 -22.01
C GLU A 55 -5.12 15.46 -21.57
N GLU A 56 -4.56 14.87 -20.52
CA GLU A 56 -3.22 15.21 -20.03
C GLU A 56 -2.08 14.63 -20.87
N TRP A 57 -2.35 13.54 -21.59
CA TRP A 57 -1.42 12.90 -22.52
C TRP A 57 -1.44 13.51 -23.94
N ALA A 58 -2.42 14.36 -24.25
CA ALA A 58 -2.46 15.06 -25.52
C ALA A 58 -1.35 16.15 -25.54
N ASP A 59 -0.31 15.89 -26.34
CA ASP A 59 0.99 16.58 -26.46
C ASP A 59 0.94 18.13 -26.59
N ASP A 60 -0.22 18.72 -26.90
CA ASP A 60 -0.40 20.16 -27.12
C ASP A 60 -0.37 21.02 -25.84
N HIS A 61 -0.17 20.43 -24.66
CA HIS A 61 -0.24 21.13 -23.36
C HIS A 61 1.03 21.01 -22.49
N LEU A 62 2.02 20.21 -22.88
CA LEU A 62 3.23 19.97 -22.08
C LEU A 62 4.15 21.21 -21.98
N ASP A 63 4.21 22.03 -23.02
CA ASP A 63 5.10 23.20 -23.09
C ASP A 63 4.60 24.43 -22.29
N GLN A 64 3.32 24.47 -21.91
CA GLN A 64 2.71 25.60 -21.16
C GLN A 64 2.43 25.31 -19.68
N MET A 65 2.51 24.05 -19.23
CA MET A 65 1.95 23.62 -17.94
C MET A 65 2.95 23.41 -16.79
N THR A 66 4.25 23.61 -17.02
CA THR A 66 5.31 23.08 -16.12
C THR A 66 5.60 23.90 -14.86
N LYS A 67 4.90 25.02 -14.57
CA LYS A 67 5.24 25.87 -13.40
C LYS A 67 4.15 26.07 -12.33
N ASP A 68 2.87 25.90 -12.65
CA ASP A 68 1.76 26.27 -11.73
C ASP A 68 0.87 25.10 -11.26
N ARG A 69 1.17 23.84 -11.60
CA ARG A 69 0.28 22.67 -11.32
C ARG A 69 0.90 21.51 -10.54
N PHE A 70 2.00 21.73 -9.82
CA PHE A 70 2.55 20.67 -8.95
C PHE A 70 1.45 20.13 -8.02
N GLY A 71 1.20 18.81 -8.06
CA GLY A 71 0.16 18.17 -7.26
C GLY A 71 -1.21 18.00 -7.94
N SER A 72 -1.49 18.62 -9.09
CA SER A 72 -2.79 18.45 -9.81
C SER A 72 -2.67 17.71 -11.15
N GLN A 73 -1.52 17.07 -11.35
CA GLN A 73 -1.24 16.30 -12.56
C GLN A 73 -1.84 14.90 -12.45
N ALA A 74 -2.46 14.41 -13.51
CA ALA A 74 -2.95 13.05 -13.58
C ALA A 74 -1.79 12.09 -13.81
N LEU A 75 -1.61 11.12 -12.91
CA LEU A 75 -0.53 10.15 -12.93
C LEU A 75 -1.08 8.73 -12.94
N HIS A 76 -0.54 7.88 -13.82
CA HIS A 76 -0.79 6.45 -13.77
C HIS A 76 -0.07 5.81 -12.58
N LEU A 77 -0.80 5.04 -11.78
CA LEU A 77 -0.25 4.37 -10.60
C LEU A 77 0.78 3.28 -10.96
N ALA A 78 0.56 2.55 -12.05
CA ALA A 78 1.40 1.39 -12.44
C ALA A 78 1.90 1.42 -13.90
N GLY A 79 1.82 2.59 -14.55
CA GLY A 79 2.11 2.74 -15.98
C GLY A 79 0.86 2.74 -16.86
N PRO A 80 1.02 2.79 -18.19
CA PRO A 80 -0.11 2.99 -19.12
C PRO A 80 -1.20 1.93 -18.95
N GLY A 81 -2.45 2.38 -18.86
CA GLY A 81 -3.63 1.51 -18.64
C GLY A 81 -3.95 1.20 -17.18
N ALA A 82 -3.05 1.54 -16.25
CA ALA A 82 -3.36 1.50 -14.81
C ALA A 82 -4.26 2.67 -14.40
N PRO A 83 -5.02 2.55 -13.29
CA PRO A 83 -5.81 3.64 -12.74
C PRO A 83 -4.99 4.92 -12.60
N VAL A 84 -5.65 6.04 -12.94
CA VAL A 84 -5.06 7.36 -12.94
C VAL A 84 -5.58 8.12 -11.73
N VAL A 85 -4.69 8.77 -10.99
CA VAL A 85 -5.03 9.58 -9.82
C VAL A 85 -4.29 10.92 -9.91
N GLU A 86 -4.63 11.86 -9.03
CA GLU A 86 -3.86 13.10 -8.90
C GLU A 86 -2.44 12.82 -8.36
N GLU A 87 -1.50 13.69 -8.73
CA GLU A 87 -0.11 13.58 -8.32
C GLU A 87 0.04 13.74 -6.79
N ASP A 88 -0.67 14.68 -6.16
CA ASP A 88 -0.65 14.89 -4.71
C ASP A 88 -1.19 13.68 -3.93
N GLU A 89 -2.27 13.07 -4.42
CA GLU A 89 -2.84 11.82 -3.89
C GLU A 89 -1.80 10.69 -3.95
N THR A 90 -1.01 10.61 -5.02
CA THR A 90 0.09 9.63 -5.12
C THR A 90 1.19 9.88 -4.09
N TYR A 91 1.49 11.14 -3.77
CA TYR A 91 2.43 11.48 -2.70
C TYR A 91 1.88 11.12 -1.32
N GLU A 92 0.60 11.39 -1.07
CA GLU A 92 -0.04 11.08 0.21
C GLU A 92 -0.04 9.59 0.49
N ILE A 93 -0.46 8.76 -0.47
CA ILE A 93 -0.48 7.30 -0.28
C ILE A 93 0.92 6.72 -0.12
N ALA A 94 1.91 7.20 -0.90
CA ALA A 94 3.30 6.75 -0.77
C ALA A 94 3.88 7.12 0.61
N ALA A 95 3.59 8.33 1.10
CA ALA A 95 4.00 8.76 2.43
C ALA A 95 3.33 7.94 3.54
N ALA A 96 2.04 7.62 3.41
CA ALA A 96 1.31 6.77 4.34
C ALA A 96 1.89 5.35 4.43
N LEU A 97 2.39 4.82 3.30
CA LEU A 97 3.08 3.53 3.22
C LEU A 97 4.55 3.59 3.68
N GLY A 98 5.09 4.77 3.97
CA GLY A 98 6.51 4.95 4.30
C GLY A 98 7.44 4.67 3.12
N LEU A 99 6.95 4.83 1.89
CA LEU A 99 7.66 4.53 0.65
C LEU A 99 8.05 5.81 -0.11
N SER A 100 9.06 5.69 -0.98
CA SER A 100 9.28 6.70 -2.00
C SER A 100 8.10 6.73 -2.97
N ARG A 101 7.85 7.85 -3.67
CA ARG A 101 6.77 7.94 -4.67
C ARG A 101 6.81 6.78 -5.68
N GLN A 102 7.98 6.51 -6.25
CA GLN A 102 8.16 5.44 -7.24
C GLN A 102 7.88 4.05 -6.65
N SER A 103 8.35 3.80 -5.42
CA SER A 103 8.10 2.54 -4.72
C SER A 103 6.62 2.38 -4.34
N GLY A 104 5.95 3.46 -3.92
CA GLY A 104 4.53 3.48 -3.61
C GLY A 104 3.68 3.20 -4.84
N SER A 105 3.91 3.92 -5.94
CA SER A 105 3.27 3.67 -7.24
C SER A 105 3.44 2.21 -7.67
N ARG A 106 4.66 1.67 -7.60
CA ARG A 106 4.93 0.27 -7.94
C ARG A 106 4.15 -0.70 -7.04
N TYR A 107 4.14 -0.48 -5.72
CA TYR A 107 3.41 -1.33 -4.78
C TYR A 107 1.91 -1.33 -5.07
N VAL A 108 1.32 -0.16 -5.29
CA VAL A 108 -0.10 -0.03 -5.64
C VAL A 108 -0.40 -0.76 -6.97
N GLY A 109 0.50 -0.65 -7.94
CA GLY A 109 0.39 -1.40 -9.20
C GLY A 109 0.40 -2.91 -9.02
N GLU A 110 1.34 -3.42 -8.22
CA GLU A 110 1.42 -4.85 -7.87
C GLU A 110 0.13 -5.33 -7.16
N LEU A 111 -0.54 -4.48 -6.37
CA LEU A 111 -1.82 -4.82 -5.74
C LEU A 111 -3.00 -4.88 -6.72
N ILE A 112 -3.00 -4.05 -7.76
CA ILE A 112 -4.10 -4.00 -8.75
C ILE A 112 -4.02 -5.19 -9.73
N GLU A 113 -2.82 -5.72 -9.97
CA GLU A 113 -2.59 -6.87 -10.87
C GLU A 113 -2.90 -8.24 -10.24
N LEU A 114 -3.15 -8.31 -8.92
CA LEU A 114 -3.46 -9.54 -8.16
C LEU A 114 -4.94 -9.94 -8.26
#